data_AF-V9ICU3-F1
#
_entry.id   AF-V9ICU3-F1
#
_cell.length_a   1.000
_cell.length_b   1.000
_cell.length_c   1.000
_cell.angle_alpha   90.00
_cell.angle_beta   90.00
_cell.angle_gamma   90.00
#
_symmetry.space_group_name_H-M   'P 1'
#
loop_
_entity.id
_entity.type
_entity.pdbx_description
1 polymer ?
#
loop_
_entity_poly.entity_id
_entity_poly.type
_entity_poly.pdbx_seq_one_letter_code
_entity_poly.pdbx_strand_id
1 'polypeptide(L)'
;MAEVILSSGEKTFILHGIDADFRNDGRRQCEYRSMEIETKLMPQTHGSARLRIGNTDILVGIKVELDIPHADKPNEGKLEFFVDCSATATPAFEGKGGDDLATEISNILTAAYQTRNAFDLRTLCILPHKKCWKIYVDVLVNKIKLKY
;
A
#
# COMPACT_ATOMS: atom_id res chain seq x y z
N MET A 1 -5.67 -15.78 -19.00
CA MET A 1 -5.76 -15.54 -17.55
C MET A 1 -6.49 -16.72 -16.96
N ALA A 2 -5.87 -17.49 -16.05
CA ALA A 2 -6.62 -18.49 -15.31
C ALA A 2 -7.39 -17.74 -14.23
N GLU A 3 -8.62 -17.31 -14.54
CA GLU A 3 -9.60 -17.09 -13.47
C GLU A 3 -9.58 -18.36 -12.62
N VAL A 4 -9.26 -18.23 -11.34
CA VAL A 4 -9.44 -19.35 -10.42
C VAL A 4 -10.94 -19.53 -10.31
N ILE A 5 -11.48 -20.42 -11.15
CA ILE A 5 -12.90 -20.74 -11.15
C ILE A 5 -13.17 -21.49 -9.86
N LEU A 6 -13.76 -20.78 -8.90
CA LEU A 6 -14.24 -21.38 -7.65
C LEU A 6 -15.30 -22.43 -7.99
N SER A 7 -15.08 -23.65 -7.50
CA SER A 7 -16.05 -24.74 -7.60
C SER A 7 -17.36 -24.36 -6.90
N SER A 8 -18.49 -24.93 -7.35
CA SER A 8 -19.76 -24.77 -6.66
C SER A 8 -19.68 -25.21 -5.20
N GLY A 9 -18.93 -26.28 -4.91
CA GLY A 9 -18.70 -26.75 -3.53
C GLY A 9 -17.92 -25.77 -2.66
N GLU A 10 -16.89 -25.13 -3.22
CA GLU A 10 -16.09 -24.11 -2.50
C GLU A 10 -16.93 -22.88 -2.19
N LYS A 11 -17.78 -22.45 -3.13
CA LYS A 11 -18.71 -21.34 -2.92
C LYS A 11 -19.71 -21.65 -1.80
N THR A 12 -20.32 -22.84 -1.82
CA THR A 12 -21.25 -23.26 -0.76
C THR A 12 -20.53 -23.35 0.59
N PHE A 13 -19.30 -23.88 0.63
CA PHE A 13 -18.51 -23.95 1.85
C PHE A 13 -18.23 -22.56 2.45
N ILE A 14 -17.83 -21.59 1.63
CA ILE A 14 -17.58 -20.21 2.09
C ILE A 14 -18.86 -19.57 2.63
N LEU A 15 -20.00 -19.74 1.94
CA LEU A 15 -21.28 -19.17 2.39
C LEU A 15 -21.74 -19.75 3.72
N HIS A 16 -21.73 -21.09 3.85
CA HIS A 16 -22.12 -21.77 5.09
C HIS A 16 -21.15 -21.45 6.25
N GLY A 17 -19.86 -21.28 5.95
CA GLY A 17 -18.87 -20.86 6.94
C GLY A 17 -19.15 -19.46 7.47
N ILE A 18 -19.54 -18.52 6.61
CA ILE A 18 -19.97 -17.18 7.03
C ILE A 18 -21.19 -17.28 7.95
N ASP A 19 -22.23 -18.03 7.61
CA ASP A 19 -23.41 -18.18 8.46
C ASP A 19 -23.09 -18.76 9.86
N ALA A 20 -22.05 -19.59 9.94
CA ALA A 20 -21.57 -20.21 11.18
C ALA A 20 -20.48 -19.40 11.93
N ASP A 21 -20.17 -18.17 11.49
CA ASP A 21 -19.05 -17.33 11.99
C ASP A 21 -17.69 -18.06 12.00
N PHE A 22 -17.45 -18.88 10.97
CA PHE A 22 -16.23 -19.68 10.83
C PHE A 22 -15.56 -19.47 9.48
N ARG A 23 -14.29 -19.05 9.50
CA ARG A 23 -13.46 -18.88 8.31
C ARG A 23 -12.60 -20.12 8.05
N ASN A 24 -12.10 -20.27 6.82
CA ASN A 24 -11.24 -21.37 6.40
C ASN A 24 -10.00 -21.60 7.30
N ASP A 25 -9.50 -20.52 7.90
CA ASP A 25 -8.28 -20.46 8.68
C ASP A 25 -8.55 -20.44 10.19
N GLY A 26 -9.80 -20.71 10.59
CA GLY A 26 -10.23 -20.82 11.99
C GLY A 26 -10.44 -19.49 12.70
N ARG A 27 -10.27 -18.36 12.00
CA ARG A 27 -10.51 -17.01 12.55
C ARG A 27 -12.00 -16.67 12.56
N ARG A 28 -12.40 -15.79 13.48
CA ARG A 28 -13.75 -15.18 13.46
C ARG A 28 -13.90 -14.18 12.32
N GLN A 29 -15.13 -13.81 11.96
CA GLN A 29 -15.38 -12.84 10.89
C GLN A 29 -14.67 -11.49 11.11
N CYS A 30 -14.62 -11.00 12.35
CA CYS A 30 -14.01 -9.71 12.69
C CYS A 30 -12.52 -9.78 13.08
N GLU A 31 -11.91 -10.96 13.03
CA GLU A 31 -10.53 -11.15 13.48
C GLU A 31 -9.53 -10.94 12.34
N TYR A 32 -8.56 -10.04 12.56
CA TYR A 32 -7.52 -9.74 11.58
C TYR A 32 -6.46 -10.85 11.51
N ARG A 33 -5.66 -10.89 10.43
CA ARG A 33 -4.50 -11.80 10.37
C ARG A 33 -3.39 -11.29 11.29
N SER A 34 -2.47 -12.17 11.71
CA SER A 34 -1.28 -11.73 12.43
C SER A 34 -0.52 -10.67 11.62
N MET A 35 -0.19 -9.56 12.29
CA MET A 35 0.50 -8.43 11.71
C MET A 35 1.87 -8.28 12.36
N GLU A 36 2.92 -8.27 11.54
CA GLU A 36 4.29 -8.01 11.96
C GLU A 36 4.78 -6.74 11.26
N ILE A 37 5.33 -5.81 12.03
CA ILE A 37 5.88 -4.55 11.52
C ILE A 37 7.35 -4.48 11.89
N GLU A 38 8.20 -4.41 10.87
CA GLU A 38 9.65 -4.25 11.01
C GLU A 38 10.03 -2.87 10.48
N THR A 39 10.53 -1.99 11.35
CA THR A 39 11.04 -0.66 10.95
C THR A 39 12.56 -0.67 10.80
N LYS A 40 13.12 0.25 10.00
CA LYS A 40 14.57 0.45 9.81
C LYS A 40 15.28 -0.73 9.13
N LEU A 41 14.63 -1.33 8.13
CA LEU A 41 15.22 -2.41 7.33
C LEU A 41 16.25 -1.92 6.32
N MET A 42 16.06 -0.71 5.79
CA MET A 42 16.92 -0.10 4.79
C MET A 42 17.64 1.09 5.43
N PRO A 43 18.95 0.98 5.74
CA PRO A 43 19.71 2.08 6.35
C PRO A 43 20.00 3.22 5.37
N GLN A 44 19.85 2.98 4.06
CA GLN A 44 20.09 3.97 3.00
C GLN A 44 18.92 4.94 2.82
N THR A 45 17.71 4.60 3.30
CA THR A 45 16.51 5.43 3.14
C THR A 45 16.26 6.26 4.40
N HIS A 46 15.60 7.41 4.26
CA HIS A 46 15.25 8.25 5.42
C HIS A 46 14.23 7.58 6.34
N GLY A 47 13.37 6.74 5.74
CA GLY A 47 12.47 5.84 6.45
C GLY A 47 12.32 4.53 5.70
N SER A 48 12.16 3.44 6.44
CA SER A 48 11.75 2.16 5.86
C SER A 48 10.93 1.36 6.87
N ALA A 49 9.92 0.68 6.34
CA ALA A 49 9.07 -0.23 7.11
C ALA A 49 8.66 -1.41 6.24
N ARG A 50 8.64 -2.61 6.80
CA ARG A 50 8.05 -3.79 6.19
C ARG A 50 6.89 -4.26 7.04
N LEU A 51 5.79 -4.54 6.35
CA LEU A 51 4.55 -4.99 6.93
C LEU A 51 4.26 -6.38 6.39
N ARG A 52 4.15 -7.36 7.30
CA ARG A 52 3.73 -8.72 6.98
C ARG A 52 2.38 -8.99 7.63
N ILE A 53 1.38 -9.28 6.81
CA ILE A 53 0.03 -9.62 7.26
C ILE A 53 -0.27 -11.04 6.75
N GLY A 54 -0.04 -12.04 7.60
CA GLY A 54 -0.07 -13.44 7.21
C GLY A 54 0.82 -13.73 5.98
N ASN A 55 0.19 -13.94 4.82
CA ASN A 55 0.88 -14.24 3.56
C ASN A 55 1.12 -13.02 2.66
N THR A 56 0.72 -11.83 3.10
CA THR A 56 0.93 -10.58 2.38
C THR A 56 2.16 -9.88 2.93
N ASP A 57 3.08 -9.47 2.06
CA ASP A 57 4.35 -8.82 2.43
C ASP A 57 4.52 -7.53 1.61
N ILE A 58 4.60 -6.40 2.30
CA ILE A 58 4.71 -5.06 1.73
C ILE A 58 5.94 -4.40 2.34
N LEU A 59 6.77 -3.80 1.49
CA LEU A 59 7.92 -3.00 1.89
C LEU A 59 7.66 -1.54 1.48
N VAL A 60 7.86 -0.61 2.41
CA VAL A 60 7.72 0.82 2.17
C VAL A 60 9.05 1.51 2.44
N GLY A 61 9.48 2.32 1.48
CA GLY A 61 10.64 3.20 1.57
C GLY A 61 10.21 4.67 1.51
N ILE A 62 10.88 5.52 2.29
CA ILE A 62 10.65 6.96 2.28
C ILE A 62 11.94 7.65 1.87
N LYS A 63 11.86 8.47 0.83
CA LYS A 63 12.92 9.37 0.39
C LYS A 63 12.47 10.81 0.51
N VAL A 64 13.36 11.71 0.91
CA VAL A 64 13.03 13.12 1.15
C VAL A 64 14.05 13.98 0.41
N GLU A 65 13.57 14.93 -0.38
CA GLU A 65 14.40 15.84 -1.17
C GLU A 65 13.89 17.29 -1.03
N LEU A 66 14.74 18.26 -1.38
CA LEU A 66 14.38 19.67 -1.41
C LEU A 66 13.93 20.07 -2.81
N ASP A 67 12.74 20.63 -2.92
CA ASP A 67 12.16 21.07 -4.18
C ASP A 67 11.55 22.48 -4.06
N ILE A 68 11.11 23.05 -5.18
CA ILE A 68 10.37 24.31 -5.24
C ILE A 68 8.88 23.99 -5.13
N PRO A 69 8.12 24.67 -4.23
CA PRO A 69 6.69 24.43 -4.07
C PRO A 69 5.90 24.80 -5.33
N HIS A 70 4.66 24.30 -5.43
CA HIS A 70 3.81 24.63 -6.56
C HIS A 70 3.42 26.12 -6.55
N ALA A 71 3.31 26.74 -7.72
CA ALA A 71 2.95 28.16 -7.83
C ALA A 71 1.57 28.46 -7.20
N ASP A 72 0.61 27.56 -7.36
CA ASP A 72 -0.74 27.70 -6.79
C ASP A 72 -0.78 27.51 -5.27
N LYS A 73 0.21 26.79 -4.71
CA LYS A 73 0.26 26.39 -3.30
C LYS A 73 1.66 26.59 -2.73
N PRO A 74 2.10 27.85 -2.57
CA PRO A 74 3.48 28.17 -2.23
C PRO A 74 3.87 27.83 -0.79
N ASN A 75 2.88 27.55 0.08
CA ASN A 75 3.04 27.27 1.50
C ASN A 75 2.92 25.78 1.83
N GLU A 76 2.84 24.91 0.82
CA GLU A 76 2.68 23.46 0.99
C GLU A 76 3.88 22.74 0.37
N GLY A 77 4.35 21.68 1.01
CA GLY A 77 5.30 20.75 0.41
C GLY A 77 4.65 19.77 -0.55
N LYS A 78 5.44 18.82 -1.03
CA LYS A 78 5.00 17.80 -1.99
C LYS A 78 5.08 16.41 -1.36
N LEU A 79 4.09 15.59 -1.67
CA LEU A 79 4.02 14.19 -1.27
C LEU A 79 3.59 13.37 -2.49
N GLU A 80 4.44 12.43 -2.89
CA GLU A 80 4.20 11.57 -4.05
C GLU A 80 4.26 10.10 -3.61
N PHE A 81 3.26 9.34 -4.02
CA PHE A 81 3.17 7.91 -3.75
C PHE A 81 3.46 7.13 -5.02
N PHE A 82 4.45 6.25 -4.95
CA PHE A 82 4.73 5.28 -5.99
C PHE A 82 4.43 3.89 -5.45
N VAL A 83 3.68 3.10 -6.21
CA VAL A 83 3.34 1.72 -5.85
C VAL A 83 3.87 0.84 -6.96
N ASP A 84 4.57 -0.21 -6.59
CA ASP A 84 5.08 -1.22 -7.52
C ASP A 84 4.65 -2.62 -7.05
N CYS A 85 4.11 -3.40 -7.99
CA CYS A 85 3.69 -4.77 -7.75
C CYS A 85 4.71 -5.71 -8.37
N SER A 86 5.55 -6.33 -7.53
CA SER A 86 6.57 -7.24 -8.02
C SER A 86 5.95 -8.45 -8.72
N ALA A 87 6.53 -8.87 -9.86
CA ALA A 87 6.15 -10.12 -10.54
C ALA A 87 6.32 -11.36 -9.64
N THR A 88 7.11 -11.28 -8.57
CA THR A 88 7.25 -12.36 -7.58
C THR A 88 6.03 -12.47 -6.65
N ALA A 89 5.17 -11.44 -6.61
CA ALA A 89 4.09 -11.37 -5.63
C ALA A 89 2.92 -12.29 -5.97
N THR A 90 2.56 -12.39 -7.24
CA THR A 90 1.55 -13.31 -7.76
C THR A 90 1.82 -13.53 -9.26
N PRO A 91 1.63 -14.74 -9.81
CA PRO A 91 1.74 -14.97 -11.26
C PRO A 91 0.83 -14.07 -12.12
N ALA A 92 -0.24 -13.52 -11.52
CA ALA A 92 -1.13 -12.56 -12.14
C ALA A 92 -0.49 -11.18 -12.39
N PHE A 93 0.63 -10.86 -11.73
CA PHE A 93 1.37 -9.61 -11.92
C PHE A 93 2.54 -9.75 -12.90
N GLU A 94 2.66 -10.87 -13.62
CA GLU A 94 3.62 -10.97 -14.73
C GLU A 94 3.26 -9.99 -15.86
N GLY A 95 4.28 -9.30 -16.39
CA GLY A 95 4.10 -8.30 -17.44
C GLY A 95 3.52 -6.99 -16.89
N LYS A 96 2.34 -6.60 -17.38
CA LYS A 96 1.63 -5.37 -16.98
C LYS A 96 0.44 -5.62 -16.04
N GLY A 97 0.24 -6.86 -15.60
CA GLY A 97 -0.95 -7.22 -14.81
C GLY A 97 -1.06 -6.53 -13.45
N GLY A 98 0.05 -5.99 -12.92
CA GLY A 98 0.08 -5.25 -11.67
C GLY A 98 -0.05 -3.72 -11.80
N ASP A 99 0.10 -3.16 -13.00
CA ASP A 99 0.20 -1.71 -13.21
C ASP A 99 -1.13 -0.99 -12.89
N ASP A 100 -2.25 -1.59 -13.29
CA ASP A 100 -3.58 -1.03 -13.04
C ASP A 100 -3.88 -0.96 -11.54
N LEU A 101 -3.60 -2.06 -10.82
CA LEU A 101 -3.77 -2.13 -9.37
C LEU A 101 -2.82 -1.15 -8.65
N ALA A 102 -1.55 -1.09 -9.06
CA ALA A 102 -0.58 -0.16 -8.50
C ALA A 102 -1.02 1.30 -8.67
N THR A 103 -1.51 1.65 -9.87
CA THR A 103 -2.03 2.98 -10.18
C THR A 103 -3.28 3.30 -9.36
N GLU A 104 -4.20 2.34 -9.21
CA GLU A 104 -5.39 2.49 -8.39
C GLU A 104 -5.02 2.75 -6.91
N ILE A 105 -4.12 1.94 -6.35
CA ILE A 105 -3.66 2.11 -4.96
C ILE A 105 -2.94 3.46 -4.79
N SER A 106 -2.08 3.85 -5.72
CA SER A 106 -1.39 5.15 -5.67
C SER A 106 -2.37 6.33 -5.69
N ASN A 107 -3.42 6.26 -6.53
CA ASN A 107 -4.46 7.28 -6.60
C ASN A 107 -5.27 7.35 -5.30
N ILE A 108 -5.66 6.20 -4.74
CA ILE A 108 -6.38 6.12 -3.46
C ILE A 108 -5.53 6.73 -2.32
N LEU A 109 -4.24 6.37 -2.25
CA LEU A 109 -3.33 6.93 -1.25
C LEU A 109 -3.18 8.45 -1.44
N THR A 110 -2.97 8.91 -2.67
CA THR A 110 -2.87 10.33 -2.98
C THR A 110 -4.13 11.09 -2.55
N ALA A 111 -5.32 10.56 -2.83
CA ALA A 111 -6.59 11.16 -2.42
C ALA A 111 -6.76 11.15 -0.88
N ALA A 112 -6.38 10.06 -0.20
CA ALA A 112 -6.48 9.95 1.25
C ALA A 112 -5.59 10.98 1.96
N TYR A 113 -4.36 11.18 1.47
CA TYR A 113 -3.38 12.09 2.08
C TYR A 113 -3.49 13.55 1.60
N GLN A 114 -4.33 13.85 0.60
CA GLN A 114 -4.65 15.23 0.22
C GLN A 114 -5.51 15.96 1.27
N THR A 115 -6.19 15.22 2.14
CA THR A 115 -7.01 15.81 3.20
C THR A 115 -6.13 16.29 4.36
N ARG A 116 -6.37 17.53 4.83
CA ARG A 116 -5.57 18.14 5.93
C ARG A 116 -5.54 17.33 7.22
N ASN A 117 -6.56 16.50 7.47
CA ASN A 117 -6.63 15.66 8.67
C ASN A 117 -5.67 14.46 8.59
N ALA A 118 -5.28 14.04 7.39
CA ALA A 118 -4.38 12.91 7.20
C ALA A 118 -2.91 13.33 7.37
N PHE A 119 -2.50 14.42 6.72
CA PHE A 119 -1.14 14.93 6.81
C PHE A 119 -1.09 16.43 6.47
N ASP A 120 -0.47 17.25 7.32
CA ASP A 120 -0.34 18.68 7.06
C ASP A 120 0.89 19.00 6.20
N LEU A 121 0.65 19.19 4.90
CA LEU A 121 1.69 19.56 3.92
C LEU A 121 2.34 20.92 4.22
N ARG A 122 1.76 21.77 5.06
CA ARG A 122 2.38 23.08 5.41
C ARG A 122 3.62 22.90 6.28
N THR A 123 3.67 21.84 7.08
CA THR A 123 4.85 21.49 7.88
C THR A 123 6.08 21.19 7.03
N LEU A 124 5.87 20.83 5.75
CA LEU A 124 6.91 20.58 4.78
C LEU A 124 7.42 21.85 4.08
N CYS A 125 6.79 23.01 4.29
CA CYS A 125 7.27 24.27 3.74
C CYS A 125 8.42 24.83 4.58
N ILE A 126 9.58 25.07 3.96
CA ILE A 126 10.74 25.68 4.62
C ILE A 126 10.70 27.19 4.41
N LEU A 127 10.63 27.60 3.14
CA LEU A 127 10.53 28.99 2.75
C LEU A 127 9.49 29.13 1.62
N PRO A 128 8.38 29.85 1.87
CA PRO A 128 7.31 30.04 0.90
C PRO A 128 7.84 30.47 -0.47
N HIS A 129 7.33 29.86 -1.53
CA HIS A 129 7.72 30.13 -2.93
C HIS A 129 9.17 29.78 -3.33
N LYS A 130 10.07 29.43 -2.41
CA LYS A 130 11.46 29.09 -2.76
C LYS A 130 11.83 27.64 -2.50
N LYS A 131 11.53 27.11 -1.31
CA LYS A 131 11.98 25.79 -0.87
C LYS A 131 10.93 25.09 -0.02
N CYS A 132 10.60 23.86 -0.40
CA CYS A 132 9.79 22.95 0.37
C CYS A 132 10.41 21.55 0.36
N TRP A 133 10.01 20.73 1.31
CA TRP A 133 10.29 19.30 1.28
C TRP A 133 9.37 18.60 0.29
N LYS A 134 9.97 17.71 -0.49
CA LYS A 134 9.30 16.74 -1.34
C LYS A 134 9.57 15.34 -0.78
N ILE A 135 8.50 14.65 -0.39
CA ILE A 135 8.57 13.30 0.15
C ILE A 135 8.10 12.33 -0.93
N TYR A 136 8.94 11.33 -1.22
CA TYR A 136 8.59 10.18 -2.04
C TYR A 136 8.31 9.00 -1.11
N VAL A 137 7.17 8.37 -1.31
CA VAL A 137 6.75 7.16 -0.61
C VAL A 137 6.68 6.03 -1.63
N ASP A 138 7.68 5.16 -1.60
CA ASP A 138 7.78 4.01 -2.49
C ASP A 138 7.22 2.79 -1.77
N VAL A 139 6.15 2.20 -2.30
CA VAL A 139 5.48 1.03 -1.77
C VAL A 139 5.72 -0.14 -2.73
N LEU A 140 6.47 -1.12 -2.27
CA LEU A 140 6.76 -2.35 -3.01
C LEU A 140 5.95 -3.51 -2.44
N VAL A 141 5.10 -4.09 -3.28
CA VAL A 141 4.32 -5.28 -2.95
C VAL A 141 5.11 -6.52 -3.36
N ASN A 142 5.67 -7.23 -2.38
CA ASN A 142 6.57 -8.37 -2.61
C ASN A 142 5.84 -9.71 -2.70
N LYS A 143 4.82 -9.93 -1.87
CA LYS A 143 4.01 -11.16 -1.86
C LYS A 143 2.54 -10.85 -1.64
N ILE A 144 1.69 -11.39 -2.50
CA ILE A 144 0.25 -11.50 -2.28
C ILE A 144 -0.13 -12.96 -2.54
N LYS A 145 -0.43 -13.69 -1.46
CA LYS A 145 -1.10 -14.99 -1.59
C LYS A 145 -2.54 -14.86 -1.16
N LEU A 146 -3.42 -14.71 -2.15
CA LEU A 146 -4.86 -14.96 -1.99
C LEU A 146 -5.05 -16.48 -1.97
N LYS A 147 -4.90 -17.10 -0.80
CA LYS A 147 -5.46 -18.44 -0.59
C LYS A 147 -6.72 -18.29 0.25
N TYR A 148 -7.82 -18.79 -0.31
CA TYR A 148 -9.14 -18.87 0.31
C TYR A 148 -9.17 -19.80 1.49
#